data_AF-A0A3B1DY54-F1
#
_entry.id   AF-A0A3B1DY54-F1
#
_cell.length_a   1.000
_cell.length_b   1.000
_cell.length_c   1.000
_cell.angle_alpha   90.00
_cell.angle_beta   90.00
_cell.angle_gamma   90.00
#
_symmetry.space_group_name_H-M   'P 1'
#
loop_
_entity.id
_entity.type
_entity.pdbx_description
1 polymer ?
#
loop_
_entity_poly.entity_id
_entity_poly.type
_entity_poly.pdbx_seq_one_letter_code
_entity_poly.pdbx_strand_id
1 'polypeptide(L)' 'MIIDNKEIIFHIENSAYTVNIGPDLNNEIIDGLKKFLDINQEISIPQLLSAYLRMNSELIELKKGVENQVKNIVHFTS' A
#
# COMPACT_ATOMS: atom_id res chain seq x y z
N MET A 1 24.91 -2.07 -6.96
CA MET A 1 23.93 -0.98 -6.93
C MET A 1 23.58 -0.78 -5.47
N ILE A 2 23.91 0.37 -4.88
CA ILE A 2 23.48 0.68 -3.52
C ILE A 2 22.01 1.07 -3.64
N ILE A 3 21.12 0.36 -2.93
CA ILE A 3 19.71 0.70 -2.91
C ILE A 3 19.53 1.58 -1.68
N ASP A 4 19.53 2.89 -1.90
CA ASP A 4 19.35 3.87 -0.83
C ASP A 4 17.92 3.81 -0.30
N ASN A 5 17.79 3.99 1.02
CA ASN A 5 16.48 4.11 1.65
C ASN A 5 15.82 5.42 1.21
N LYS A 6 14.51 5.38 0.95
CA LYS A 6 13.71 6.58 0.68
C LYS A 6 12.94 7.02 1.91
N GLU A 7 12.73 8.32 2.01
CA GLU A 7 11.88 8.95 3.01
C GLU A 7 10.68 9.62 2.34
N ILE A 8 9.53 9.57 3.00
CA ILE A 8 8.31 10.28 2.61
C ILE A 8 7.92 11.22 3.76
N ILE A 9 7.49 12.42 3.40
CA ILE A 9 6.90 13.37 4.34
C ILE A 9 5.38 13.34 4.14
N PHE A 10 4.64 13.02 5.20
CA PHE A 10 3.19 13.09 5.23
C PHE A 10 2.76 14.32 6.02
N HIS A 11 1.81 15.07 5.47
CA HIS A 11 1.17 16.18 6.16
C HIS A 11 -0.18 15.68 6.69
N ILE A 12 -0.34 15.61 8.01
CA ILE A 12 -1.54 15.07 8.68
C ILE A 12 -1.94 15.99 9.84
N GLU A 13 -3.17 16.52 9.81
CA GLU A 13 -3.73 17.47 10.79
C GLU A 13 -2.75 18.58 11.21
N ASN A 14 -2.21 19.32 10.24
CA ASN A 14 -1.21 20.39 10.37
C ASN A 14 0.14 19.94 10.96
N SER A 15 0.40 18.64 10.99
CA SER A 15 1.67 18.06 11.44
C SER A 15 2.39 17.37 10.30
N ALA A 16 3.72 17.48 10.26
CA ALA A 16 4.55 16.80 9.26
C ALA A 16 5.24 15.58 9.88
N TYR A 17 5.07 14.42 9.25
CA TYR A 17 5.66 13.15 9.67
C TYR A 17 6.62 12.66 8.60
N THR A 18 7.90 12.55 8.94
CA THR A 18 8.90 11.95 8.05
C THR A 18 9.01 10.45 8.37
N VAL A 19 8.79 9.61 7.36
CA VAL A 19 8.81 8.16 7.49
C VAL A 19 9.80 7.59 6.49
N ASN A 20 10.75 6.80 7.00
CA ASN A 20 11.63 6.01 6.16
C ASN A 20 10.87 4.76 5.67
N ILE A 21 10.74 4.62 4.36
CA ILE A 21 10.04 3.50 3.72
C ILE A 21 11.01 2.40 3.23
N GLY A 22 12.29 2.54 3.54
CA GLY A 22 13.33 1.63 3.09
C GLY A 22 13.59 1.75 1.57
N PRO A 23 14.16 0.69 0.96
CA PRO A 23 14.42 0.66 -0.47
C PRO A 23 13.10 0.59 -1.26
N ASP A 24 12.89 1.56 -2.13
CA ASP A 24 11.70 1.64 -2.99
C ASP A 24 12.11 1.49 -4.46
N LEU A 25 12.35 0.24 -4.83
CA LEU A 25 12.72 -0.15 -6.18
C LEU A 25 11.57 0.16 -7.13
N ASN A 26 11.87 0.86 -8.23
CA ASN A 26 10.89 1.24 -9.26
C ASN A 26 9.66 2.04 -8.76
N ASN A 27 9.75 2.69 -7.60
CA ASN A 27 8.66 3.45 -6.98
C ASN A 27 7.41 2.62 -6.60
N GLU A 28 7.53 1.30 -6.46
CA GLU A 28 6.38 0.43 -6.16
C GLU A 28 5.66 0.80 -4.86
N ILE A 29 6.40 1.20 -3.82
CA ILE A 29 5.82 1.59 -2.53
C ILE A 29 5.11 2.94 -2.68
N ILE A 30 5.79 3.93 -3.28
CA ILE A 30 5.24 5.28 -3.46
C ILE A 30 3.99 5.24 -4.35
N ASP A 31 4.05 4.55 -5.48
CA ASP A 31 2.95 4.45 -6.42
C ASP A 31 1.80 3.61 -5.86
N GLY A 32 2.11 2.60 -5.04
CA GLY A 32 1.13 1.86 -4.26
C GLY A 32 0.38 2.75 -3.27
N LEU A 33 1.09 3.57 -2.50
CA LEU A 33 0.50 4.51 -1.53
C LEU A 33 -0.38 5.56 -2.22
N LYS A 34 0.07 6.12 -3.35
CA LYS A 34 -0.64 7.14 -4.12
C LYS A 34 -2.01 6.68 -4.66
N LYS A 35 -2.28 5.37 -4.72
CA LYS A 35 -3.61 4.84 -5.06
C LYS A 35 -4.66 5.13 -3.99
N PHE A 36 -4.22 5.33 -2.75
CA PHE A 36 -5.10 5.47 -1.59
C PHE A 36 -5.07 6.87 -0.98
N LEU A 37 -3.93 7.56 -1.05
CA LEU A 37 -3.71 8.88 -0.45
C LEU A 37 -2.95 9.80 -1.41
N ASP A 38 -3.36 11.06 -1.50
CA ASP A 38 -2.50 12.09 -2.10
C ASP A 38 -1.47 12.56 -1.07
N ILE A 39 -0.30 11.96 -1.10
CA ILE A 39 0.79 12.20 -0.16
C ILE A 39 1.43 13.60 -0.30
N ASN A 40 1.07 14.36 -1.34
CA ASN A 40 1.55 15.73 -1.54
C ASN A 40 0.60 16.79 -0.95
N GLN A 41 -0.51 16.36 -0.34
CA GLN A 41 -1.51 17.24 0.27
C GLN A 41 -1.64 16.97 1.77
N GLU A 42 -2.32 17.89 2.45
CA GLU A 42 -2.76 17.70 3.83
C GLU A 42 -3.79 16.54 3.89
N ILE A 43 -3.52 15.56 4.74
CA ILE A 43 -4.33 14.36 4.92
C ILE A 43 -5.09 14.50 6.24
N SER A 44 -6.42 14.50 6.16
CA SER A 44 -7.26 14.43 7.35
C SER A 44 -7.30 13.02 7.93
N ILE A 45 -7.57 12.89 9.24
CA ILE A 45 -7.72 11.58 9.89
C ILE A 45 -8.78 10.69 9.21
N PRO A 46 -9.96 11.20 8.78
CA PRO A 46 -10.93 10.40 8.04
C PRO A 46 -10.40 9.85 6.70
N GLN A 47 -9.58 10.62 5.98
CA GLN A 47 -8.94 10.17 4.74
C GLN A 47 -7.93 9.05 5.02
N LEU A 48 -7.11 9.21 6.06
CA LEU A 48 -6.15 8.18 6.49
C LEU A 48 -6.85 6.87 6.88
N LEU A 49 -7.92 6.94 7.67
CA LEU A 49 -8.71 5.77 8.06
C LEU A 49 -9.37 5.11 6.83
N SER A 50 -9.92 5.92 5.92
CA SER A 50 -10.54 5.41 4.69
C SER A 50 -9.52 4.70 3.79
N ALA A 51 -8.31 5.25 3.65
CA ALA A 51 -7.21 4.64 2.92
C ALA A 51 -6.80 3.29 3.53
N TYR A 52 -6.66 3.23 4.87
CA TYR A 52 -6.35 1.99 5.58
C TYR A 52 -7.42 0.90 5.35
N LEU A 53 -8.71 1.27 5.43
CA LEU A 53 -9.81 0.32 5.20
C LEU A 53 -9.82 -0.20 3.76
N ARG A 54 -9.60 0.68 2.78
CA ARG A 54 -9.51 0.30 1.35
C ARG A 54 -8.34 -0.65 1.10
N MET A 55 -7.16 -0.34 1.64
CA MET A 55 -5.98 -1.18 1.50
C MET A 55 -6.19 -2.58 2.10
N ASN A 56 -6.85 -2.67 3.25
CA ASN A 56 -7.21 -3.96 3.84
C ASN A 56 -8.23 -4.73 3.00
N SER A 57 -9.22 -4.05 2.43
CA SER A 57 -10.22 -4.69 1.55
C SER A 57 -9.55 -5.31 0.33
N GLU A 58 -8.69 -4.56 -0.36
CA GLU A 58 -7.96 -5.07 -1.53
C GLU A 58 -7.05 -6.26 -1.17
N LEU A 59 -6.40 -6.23 -0.01
CA LEU A 59 -5.59 -7.35 0.47
C LEU A 59 -6.45 -8.60 0.74
N ILE A 60 -7.64 -8.44 1.33
CA ILE A 60 -8.56 -9.55 1.57
C ILE A 60 -9.04 -10.15 0.25
N GLU A 61 -9.39 -9.32 -0.73
CA GLU A 61 -9.81 -9.76 -2.05
C GLU A 61 -8.68 -10.50 -2.78
N LEU A 62 -7.46 -9.97 -2.73
CA LEU A 62 -6.28 -10.62 -3.29
C LEU A 62 -6.04 -12.01 -2.68
N LYS A 63 -6.10 -12.12 -1.34
CA LYS A 63 -5.94 -13.41 -0.64
C LYS A 63 -6.99 -14.43 -1.09
N LYS A 64 -8.26 -14.02 -1.13
CA LYS A 64 -9.35 -14.89 -1.62
C LYS A 64 -9.14 -15.30 -3.08
N GLY A 65 -8.68 -14.36 -3.93
CA GLY A 65 -8.38 -14.62 -5.33
C GLY A 65 -7.28 -15.68 -5.51
N VAL A 66 -6.17 -15.56 -4.77
CA VAL A 66 -5.07 -16.53 -4.78
C VAL A 66 -5.54 -17.89 -4.26
N GLU A 67 -6.26 -17.95 -3.14
CA GLU A 67 -6.80 -19.20 -2.60
C GLU A 67 -7.70 -19.92 -3.60
N ASN A 68 -8.55 -19.19 -4.32
CA ASN A 68 -9.42 -19.76 -5.34
C ASN A 68 -8.62 -20.28 -6.55
N GLN A 69 -7.60 -19.56 -7.01
CA GLN A 69 -6.74 -20.02 -8.10
C GLN A 69 -5.98 -21.31 -7.71
N VAL A 70 -5.44 -21.37 -6.49
CA VAL A 70 -4.75 -22.57 -5.99
C VAL A 70 -5.70 -23.77 -5.93
N LYS A 71 -6.93 -23.59 -5.41
CA LYS A 71 -7.95 -24.66 -5.38
C LYS A 71 -8.27 -25.17 -6.78
N ASN A 72 -8.43 -24.26 -7.75
CA ASN A 72 -8.70 -24.65 -9.14
C ASN A 72 -7.55 -25.48 -9.72
N ILE A 73 -6.29 -25.05 -9.52
CA ILE A 73 -5.12 -25.79 -10.00
C ILE A 73 -5.08 -27.20 -9.39
N VAL A 74 -5.26 -27.33 -8.08
CA VAL A 74 -5.28 -28.64 -7.39
C VAL A 74 -6.36 -29.54 -7.99
N HIS A 75 -7.56 -28.99 -8.24
CA HIS A 75 -8.65 -29.72 -8.86
C HIS A 75 -8.36 -30.16 -10.31
N PHE A 76 -7.65 -29.35 -11.10
CA PHE A 76 -7.23 -29.74 -12.46
C PHE A 76 -6.16 -30.83 -12.49
N THR A 77 -5.34 -30.95 -11.44
CA THR A 77 -4.26 -31.95 -11.35
C THR A 77 -4.65 -33.23 -10.62
N SER A 78 -5.88 -33.31 -10.08
CA SER A 78 -6.44 -34.47 -9.37
C SER A 78 -7.38 -35.26 -10.27
#